data_AF-A0A6M0AHW9-F1
#
_entry.id   AF-A0A6M0AHW9-F1
#
_cell.length_a   1.000
_cell.length_b   1.000
_cell.length_c   1.000
_cell.angle_alpha   90.00
_cell.angle_beta   90.00
_cell.angle_gamma   90.00
#
_symmetry.space_group_name_H-M   'P 1'
#
loop_
_entity.id
_entity.type
_entity.pdbx_description
1 polymer ?
#
loop_
_entity_poly.entity_id
_entity_poly.type
_entity_poly.pdbx_seq_one_letter_code
_entity_poly.pdbx_strand_id
1 'polypeptide(L)' 'AALEKDGKKKWNNRLQKAIASLERLFNYNYLYIGGGEAKKINFELPPNVKVVPNVAGLLGGIALWRD' A
#
# COMPACT_ATOMS: atom_id res chain seq x y z
N ALA A 1 -5.87 13.61 -6.46
CA ALA A 1 -5.41 12.19 -6.42
C ALA A 1 -6.53 11.22 -6.82
N ALA A 2 -6.23 9.95 -7.14
CA ALA A 2 -7.24 8.97 -7.57
C ALA A 2 -8.38 8.77 -6.53
N LEU A 3 -8.06 8.85 -5.23
CA LEU A 3 -9.06 8.79 -4.17
C LEU A 3 -10.08 9.93 -4.26
N GLU A 4 -9.63 11.16 -4.50
CA GLU A 4 -10.49 12.35 -4.57
C GLU A 4 -11.39 12.29 -5.81
N LYS A 5 -10.83 11.83 -6.93
CA LYS A 5 -11.55 11.70 -8.20
C LYS A 5 -12.64 10.63 -8.15
N ASP A 6 -12.31 9.45 -7.62
CA ASP A 6 -13.19 8.27 -7.69
C ASP A 6 -14.01 8.03 -6.41
N GLY A 7 -13.69 8.73 -5.32
CA GLY A 7 -14.32 8.58 -4.02
C GLY A 7 -13.83 7.37 -3.22
N LYS A 8 -14.01 7.44 -1.89
CA LYS A 8 -13.49 6.46 -0.92
C LYS A 8 -13.92 5.02 -1.20
N LYS A 9 -15.20 4.81 -1.49
CA LYS A 9 -15.77 3.47 -1.72
C LYS A 9 -15.13 2.79 -2.93
N LYS A 10 -15.11 3.47 -4.08
CA LYS A 10 -14.59 2.93 -5.34
C LYS A 10 -13.08 2.71 -5.26
N TRP A 11 -12.36 3.62 -4.61
CA TRP A 11 -10.92 3.50 -4.40
C TRP A 11 -10.57 2.29 -3.52
N ASN A 12 -11.24 2.09 -2.39
CA ASN A 12 -11.00 0.93 -1.51
C ASN A 12 -11.32 -0.39 -2.21
N ASN A 13 -12.41 -0.45 -2.98
CA ASN A 13 -12.75 -1.64 -3.78
C ASN A 13 -11.68 -1.94 -4.84
N ARG A 14 -11.07 -0.92 -5.44
CA ARG A 14 -9.95 -1.10 -6.39
C ARG A 14 -8.69 -1.57 -5.68
N LEU A 15 -8.39 -1.03 -4.50
CA LEU A 15 -7.23 -1.45 -3.72
C LEU A 15 -7.31 -2.94 -3.34
N GLN A 16 -8.46 -3.42 -2.88
CA GLN A 16 -8.67 -4.85 -2.62
C GLN A 16 -8.38 -5.71 -3.85
N LYS A 17 -8.88 -5.30 -5.01
CA LYS A 17 -8.62 -5.99 -6.28
C LYS A 17 -7.13 -5.98 -6.64
N ALA A 18 -6.45 -4.86 -6.44
CA ALA A 18 -5.01 -4.75 -6.71
C ALA A 18 -4.19 -5.67 -5.80
N ILE A 19 -4.48 -5.71 -4.50
CA ILE A 19 -3.81 -6.60 -3.53
C ILE A 19 -3.95 -8.07 -3.97
N ALA A 20 -5.18 -8.51 -4.29
CA ALA A 20 -5.45 -9.87 -4.72
C ALA A 20 -4.78 -10.22 -6.08
N SER A 21 -4.72 -9.26 -7.01
CA SER A 21 -4.02 -9.46 -8.28
C SER A 21 -2.51 -9.59 -8.10
N LEU A 22 -1.90 -8.72 -7.28
CA LEU A 22 -0.48 -8.80 -6.98
C LEU A 22 -0.11 -10.10 -6.28
N GLU A 23 -0.96 -10.58 -5.37
CA GLU A 23 -0.71 -11.82 -4.62
C GLU A 23 -0.65 -13.02 -5.56
N ARG A 24 -1.60 -13.13 -6.50
CA ARG A 24 -1.58 -14.20 -7.50
C ARG A 24 -0.44 -14.09 -8.50
N LEU A 25 -0.03 -12.86 -8.84
CA LEU A 25 0.98 -12.63 -9.87
C LEU A 25 2.40 -12.89 -9.35
N PHE A 26 2.72 -12.41 -8.15
CA PHE A 26 4.08 -12.43 -7.62
C PHE A 26 4.30 -13.44 -6.49
N ASN A 27 3.23 -13.95 -5.88
CA ASN A 27 3.29 -14.81 -4.70
C ASN A 27 4.24 -14.25 -3.63
N TYR A 28 4.09 -12.96 -3.30
CA TYR A 28 4.95 -12.26 -2.36
C TYR A 28 4.77 -12.78 -0.93
N ASN A 29 5.83 -12.71 -0.11
CA ASN A 29 5.71 -13.02 1.31
C ASN A 29 5.02 -11.90 2.10
N TYR A 30 5.33 -10.64 1.80
CA TYR A 30 4.74 -9.47 2.47
C TYR A 30 4.55 -8.30 1.51
N LEU A 31 3.45 -7.57 1.65
CA LEU A 31 3.15 -6.34 0.93
C LEU A 31 3.10 -5.15 1.90
N TYR A 32 3.99 -4.18 1.69
CA TYR A 32 4.02 -2.94 2.45
C TYR A 32 3.36 -1.81 1.65
N ILE A 33 2.26 -1.25 2.17
CA ILE A 33 1.52 -0.16 1.54
C ILE A 33 1.93 1.16 2.21
N GLY A 34 2.64 2.01 1.47
CA GLY A 34 2.97 3.37 1.91
C GLY A 34 2.04 4.43 1.31
N GLY A 35 2.43 5.69 1.47
CA GLY A 35 1.74 6.84 0.87
C GLY A 35 0.67 7.44 1.78
N GLY A 36 0.48 8.76 1.68
CA GLY A 36 -0.41 9.51 2.58
C GLY A 36 -1.88 9.10 2.52
N GLU A 37 -2.32 8.48 1.43
CA GLU A 37 -3.68 8.00 1.24
C GLU A 37 -3.93 6.62 1.88
N ALA A 38 -2.88 5.87 2.24
CA ALA A 38 -3.02 4.54 2.85
C ALA A 38 -3.74 4.58 4.20
N LYS A 39 -3.71 5.72 4.91
CA LYS A 39 -4.49 5.93 6.14
C LYS A 39 -6.01 5.94 5.94
N LYS A 40 -6.47 6.03 4.68
CA LYS A 40 -7.89 6.08 4.31
C LYS A 40 -8.42 4.71 3.86
N ILE A 41 -7.62 3.66 4.03
CA ILE A 41 -8.05 2.27 3.88
C ILE A 41 -9.10 1.96 4.95
N ASN A 42 -10.22 1.37 4.54
CA ASN A 42 -11.38 1.16 5.41
C ASN A 42 -11.87 -0.30 5.46
N PHE A 43 -11.01 -1.24 5.12
CA PHE A 43 -11.27 -2.68 5.16
C PHE A 43 -10.11 -3.39 5.86
N GLU A 44 -10.36 -4.61 6.31
CA GLU A 44 -9.33 -5.44 6.94
C GLU A 44 -8.31 -5.91 5.89
N LEU A 45 -7.04 -5.68 6.17
CA LEU A 45 -5.96 -6.12 5.31
C LEU A 45 -5.65 -7.60 5.56
N PRO A 46 -5.24 -8.36 4.52
CA PRO A 46 -4.71 -9.69 4.71
C PRO A 46 -3.51 -9.71 5.67
N PRO A 47 -3.21 -10.84 6.34
CA PRO A 47 -2.18 -10.92 7.38
C PRO A 47 -0.76 -10.55 6.90
N ASN A 48 -0.47 -10.78 5.62
CA ASN A 48 0.78 -10.47 4.94
C ASN A 48 0.80 -9.07 4.32
N VAL A 49 -0.18 -8.20 4.60
CA VAL A 49 -0.28 -6.85 4.04
C VAL A 49 -0.31 -5.83 5.17
N LYS A 50 0.58 -4.83 5.12
CA LYS A 50 0.71 -3.83 6.20
C LYS A 50 0.86 -2.42 5.65
N VAL A 51 0.18 -1.46 6.28
CA VAL A 51 0.42 -0.04 6.05
C VAL A 51 1.69 0.39 6.78
N VAL A 52 2.60 1.06 6.07
CA VAL A 52 3.85 1.59 6.61
C VAL A 52 3.83 3.11 6.67
N PRO A 53 4.48 3.73 7.66
CA PRO A 53 4.54 5.18 7.76
C PRO A 53 5.42 5.76 6.64
N ASN A 54 5.07 6.94 6.13
CA ASN A 54 5.82 7.61 5.04
C ASN A 54 7.30 7.85 5.37
N VAL A 55 7.66 7.93 6.65
CA VAL A 55 9.05 8.04 7.11
C VAL A 55 9.91 6.87 6.61
N ALA A 56 9.32 5.69 6.37
CA ALA A 56 10.04 4.55 5.80
C ALA A 56 10.64 4.88 4.41
N GLY A 57 9.98 5.74 3.63
CA GLY A 57 10.51 6.20 2.33
C GLY A 57 11.75 7.09 2.50
N LEU A 58 11.75 7.98 3.50
CA LEU A 58 12.92 8.82 3.81
C LEU A 58 14.10 7.97 4.30
N LEU A 59 13.82 6.99 5.17
CA LEU A 59 14.82 6.05 5.67
C LEU A 59 15.41 5.20 4.53
N GLY A 60 14.58 4.79 3.57
CA GLY A 60 15.03 4.09 2.36
C GLY A 60 16.00 4.93 1.53
N GLY A 61 15.76 6.24 1.41
CA GLY A 61 16.68 7.16 0.74
C GLY A 61 18.04 7.24 1.43
N ILE A 62 18.08 7.28 2.76
CA ILE A 62 19.34 7.23 3.53
C ILE A 62 20.02 5.87 3.34
N ALA A 63 19.26 4.78 3.39
CA ALA A 63 19.78 3.42 3.22
C ALA A 63 20.38 3.20 1.83
N LEU A 64 19.84 3.81 0.77
CA LEU A 64 20.35 3.69 -0.59
C LEU A 64 21.80 4.18 -0.74
N TRP A 65 22.21 5.17 0.05
CA TRP A 65 23.56 5.75 0.04
C TRP A 65 24.46 5.19 1.13
N ARG A 66 23.98 4.18 1.87
CA ARG A 66 24.75 3.50 2.89
C ARG A 66 25.54 2.38 2.22
N ASP A 67 26.78 2.71 1.86
CA ASP A 67 27.84 1.89 1.25
C ASP A 67 27.52 1.28 -0.14
#